data_AF-A0A1B1QP16-F1
#
_entry.id   AF-A0A1B1QP16-F1
#
_cell.length_a   1.000
_cell.length_b   1.000
_cell.length_c   1.000
_cell.angle_alpha   90.00
_cell.angle_beta   90.00
_cell.angle_gamma   90.00
#
_symmetry.space_group_name_H-M   'P 1'
#
loop_
_entity.id
_entity.type
_entity.pdbx_description
1 polymer ?
#
loop_
_entity_poly.entity_id
_entity_poly.type
_entity_poly.pdbx_seq_one_letter_code
_entity_poly.pdbx_strand_id
1 'polypeptide(L)'
;DIMNMIFKTDTGGDLTLDEILKNQQLLNDISGKLDGVNGSLNDLIAQGNLNTELSKEILKIANEQNQVLNDVNNKLDAINTMLRVYLPKITSMLSDVMKQNYALSLQIEYLSKQLQEISDKLDIINVNVLINSTLTEITPAYQRIKYVNEKFEELTFATETSSKVKKDGSPADILDELTELTELAKSVTKNDVDGFEFYLNTFHDVMVGNNLFGRSALKTASELITKENVKTSGSEVGNVYNFLFVLTALQAKAFLTFNNMPKII
;
A
#
# COMPACT_ATOMS: atom_id res chain seq x y z
N ASP A 1 10.36 -0.66 -16.47
CA ASP A 1 9.42 -1.67 -17.01
C ASP A 1 8.24 -1.99 -16.11
N ILE A 2 8.47 -2.43 -14.85
CA ILE A 2 7.38 -2.74 -13.90
C ILE A 2 6.41 -1.56 -13.74
N MET A 3 6.92 -0.32 -13.53
CA MET A 3 6.09 0.88 -13.44
C MET A 3 5.20 1.09 -14.68
N ASN A 4 5.75 0.91 -15.89
CA ASN A 4 4.97 1.07 -17.11
C ASN A 4 3.89 -0.01 -17.27
N MET A 5 4.14 -1.22 -16.75
CA MET A 5 3.14 -2.28 -16.71
C MET A 5 2.00 -1.90 -15.75
N ILE A 6 2.31 -1.40 -14.56
CA ILE A 6 1.32 -0.89 -13.58
C ILE A 6 0.47 0.23 -14.19
N PHE A 7 1.10 1.23 -14.82
CA PHE A 7 0.39 2.35 -15.47
C PHE A 7 -0.55 1.90 -16.59
N LYS A 8 -0.26 0.79 -17.26
CA LYS A 8 -1.08 0.24 -18.35
C LYS A 8 -2.20 -0.69 -17.86
N THR A 9 -2.21 -1.07 -16.59
CA THR A 9 -3.30 -1.85 -16.00
C THR A 9 -4.54 -0.97 -15.86
N ASP A 10 -5.51 -1.19 -16.75
CA ASP A 10 -6.83 -0.55 -16.68
C ASP A 10 -7.74 -1.32 -15.72
N THR A 11 -8.08 -0.76 -14.57
CA THR A 11 -8.91 -1.40 -13.54
C THR A 11 -10.43 -1.29 -13.78
N GLY A 12 -10.88 -0.61 -14.83
CA GLY A 12 -12.29 -0.62 -15.26
C GLY A 12 -13.22 0.44 -14.64
N GLY A 13 -12.70 1.57 -14.18
CA GLY A 13 -13.47 2.73 -13.67
C GLY A 13 -12.99 3.22 -12.30
N ASP A 14 -13.64 4.26 -11.75
CA ASP A 14 -13.36 4.86 -10.42
C ASP A 14 -13.85 3.99 -9.24
N LEU A 15 -13.77 2.66 -9.38
CA LEU A 15 -14.14 1.73 -8.32
C LEU A 15 -12.93 1.53 -7.40
N THR A 16 -13.13 1.79 -6.11
CA THR A 16 -12.08 1.71 -5.09
C THR A 16 -12.34 0.51 -4.17
N LEU A 17 -11.28 -0.06 -3.58
CA LEU A 17 -11.40 -1.16 -2.60
C LEU A 17 -12.28 -0.77 -1.38
N ASP A 18 -12.44 0.53 -1.12
CA ASP A 18 -13.32 1.08 -0.09
C ASP A 18 -14.81 0.81 -0.31
N GLU A 19 -15.24 0.56 -1.56
CA GLU A 19 -16.66 0.29 -1.85
C GLU A 19 -17.09 -1.11 -1.39
N ILE A 20 -16.17 -2.09 -1.35
CA ILE A 20 -16.42 -3.44 -0.82
C ILE A 20 -16.53 -3.41 0.71
N LEU A 21 -15.70 -2.58 1.38
CA LEU A 21 -15.63 -2.49 2.84
C LEU A 21 -16.83 -1.75 3.45
N LYS A 22 -17.57 -0.98 2.65
CA LYS A 22 -18.79 -0.27 3.08
C LYS A 22 -20.01 -1.18 3.24
N ASN A 23 -19.87 -2.50 3.17
CA ASN A 23 -20.96 -3.45 3.39
C ASN A 23 -21.63 -3.31 4.77
N GLN A 24 -20.90 -2.85 5.79
CA GLN A 24 -21.50 -2.53 7.10
C GLN A 24 -22.38 -1.28 7.04
N GLN A 25 -21.98 -0.28 6.25
CA GLN A 25 -22.78 0.91 6.00
C GLN A 25 -24.02 0.57 5.15
N LEU A 26 -23.87 -0.35 4.20
CA LEU A 26 -24.96 -0.94 3.42
C LEU A 26 -26.00 -1.63 4.32
N LEU A 27 -25.58 -2.44 5.29
CA LEU A 27 -26.50 -3.08 6.23
C LEU A 27 -27.24 -2.06 7.11
N ASN A 28 -26.55 -1.01 7.55
CA ASN A 28 -27.16 0.08 8.33
C ASN A 28 -28.14 0.92 7.49
N ASP A 29 -27.80 1.24 6.24
CA ASP A 29 -28.66 1.98 5.31
C ASP A 29 -29.93 1.18 4.98
N ILE A 30 -29.78 -0.12 4.72
CA ILE A 30 -30.89 -1.04 4.45
C ILE A 30 -31.77 -1.15 5.69
N SER A 31 -31.19 -1.33 6.88
CA SER A 31 -31.94 -1.41 8.13
C SER A 31 -32.77 -0.15 8.38
N GLY A 32 -32.18 1.05 8.26
CA GLY A 32 -32.89 2.31 8.50
C GLY A 32 -34.03 2.56 7.51
N LYS A 33 -33.88 2.14 6.24
CA LYS A 33 -34.96 2.24 5.25
C LYS A 33 -36.04 1.18 5.45
N LEU A 34 -35.69 -0.03 5.88
CA LEU A 34 -36.66 -1.07 6.26
C LEU A 34 -37.45 -0.68 7.52
N ASP A 35 -36.84 0.03 8.47
CA ASP A 35 -37.55 0.58 9.63
C ASP A 35 -38.59 1.63 9.21
N GLY A 36 -38.28 2.46 8.21
CA GLY A 36 -39.26 3.39 7.61
C GLY A 36 -40.44 2.68 6.95
N VAL A 37 -40.17 1.63 6.16
CA VAL A 37 -41.21 0.78 5.56
C VAL A 37 -42.07 0.09 6.63
N ASN A 38 -41.47 -0.41 7.71
CA ASN A 38 -42.19 -1.01 8.84
C ASN A 38 -43.06 0.02 9.58
N GLY A 39 -42.58 1.26 9.73
CA GLY A 39 -43.37 2.37 10.27
C GLY A 39 -44.60 2.66 9.42
N SER A 40 -44.42 2.85 8.11
CA SER A 40 -45.50 3.07 7.14
C SER A 40 -46.51 1.89 7.12
N LEU A 41 -46.05 0.64 7.26
CA LEU A 41 -46.92 -0.54 7.38
C LEU A 41 -47.70 -0.58 8.70
N ASN A 42 -47.07 -0.23 9.82
CA ASN A 42 -47.72 -0.20 11.12
C ASN A 42 -48.82 0.88 11.19
N ASP A 43 -48.59 2.05 10.59
CA ASP A 43 -49.58 3.11 10.47
C ASP A 43 -50.78 2.66 9.62
N LEU A 44 -50.52 1.92 8.53
CA LEU A 44 -51.56 1.32 7.69
C LEU A 44 -52.42 0.31 8.45
N ILE A 45 -51.79 -0.58 9.25
CA ILE A 45 -52.48 -1.57 10.09
C ILE A 45 -53.29 -0.90 11.20
N ALA A 46 -52.76 0.16 11.82
CA ALA A 46 -53.41 0.89 12.91
C ALA A 46 -54.62 1.70 12.46
N GLN A 47 -54.68 2.16 11.20
CA GLN A 47 -55.77 3.00 10.70
C GLN A 47 -57.07 2.26 10.39
N GLY A 48 -57.05 0.94 10.17
CA GLY A 48 -58.23 0.06 10.23
C GLY A 48 -59.39 0.28 9.24
N ASN A 49 -59.45 1.36 8.44
CA ASN A 49 -60.44 1.60 7.38
C ASN A 49 -60.10 2.84 6.51
N LEU A 50 -60.06 2.71 5.16
CA LEU A 50 -60.61 3.63 4.12
C LEU A 50 -59.92 3.49 2.73
N ASN A 51 -60.72 3.14 1.72
CA ASN A 51 -60.33 2.55 0.43
C ASN A 51 -59.39 3.39 -0.48
N THR A 52 -59.34 4.71 -0.32
CA THR A 52 -58.54 5.63 -1.17
C THR A 52 -57.30 6.17 -0.46
N GLU A 53 -57.38 6.47 0.84
CA GLU A 53 -56.22 6.74 1.69
C GLU A 53 -55.28 5.54 1.73
N LEU A 54 -55.83 4.33 1.89
CA LEU A 54 -55.08 3.07 1.89
C LEU A 54 -54.27 2.89 0.60
N SER A 55 -54.83 3.25 -0.55
CA SER A 55 -54.14 3.17 -1.84
C SER A 55 -52.97 4.16 -1.95
N LYS A 56 -53.08 5.36 -1.36
CA LYS A 56 -51.99 6.35 -1.33
C LYS A 56 -50.86 5.89 -0.41
N GLU A 57 -51.18 5.36 0.77
CA GLU A 57 -50.18 4.83 1.70
C GLU A 57 -49.49 3.58 1.13
N ILE A 58 -50.22 2.67 0.49
CA ILE A 58 -49.62 1.52 -0.22
C ILE A 58 -48.68 1.98 -1.35
N LEU A 59 -49.06 3.01 -2.12
CA LEU A 59 -48.18 3.58 -3.15
C LEU A 59 -46.92 4.21 -2.56
N LYS A 60 -47.02 4.87 -1.41
CA LYS A 60 -45.87 5.43 -0.68
C LYS A 60 -44.93 4.34 -0.21
N ILE A 61 -45.45 3.27 0.40
CA ILE A 61 -44.69 2.08 0.80
C ILE A 61 -43.98 1.45 -0.41
N ALA A 62 -44.69 1.28 -1.53
CA ALA A 62 -44.11 0.71 -2.75
C ALA A 62 -42.97 1.58 -3.31
N ASN A 63 -43.11 2.91 -3.25
CA ASN A 63 -42.04 3.83 -3.66
C ASN A 63 -40.83 3.77 -2.73
N GLU A 64 -41.03 3.73 -1.41
CA GLU A 64 -39.96 3.57 -0.42
C GLU A 64 -39.21 2.23 -0.61
N GLN A 65 -39.95 1.13 -0.79
CA GLN A 65 -39.38 -0.19 -1.09
C GLN A 65 -38.58 -0.19 -2.40
N ASN A 66 -39.08 0.44 -3.46
CA ASN A 66 -38.35 0.56 -4.72
C ASN A 66 -37.07 1.39 -4.56
N GLN A 67 -37.06 2.43 -3.72
CA GLN A 67 -35.84 3.17 -3.40
C GLN A 67 -34.82 2.31 -2.63
N VAL A 68 -35.26 1.50 -1.65
CA VAL A 68 -34.36 0.56 -0.97
C VAL A 68 -33.76 -0.43 -1.96
N LEU A 69 -34.60 -1.02 -2.81
CA LEU A 69 -34.19 -2.03 -3.79
C LEU A 69 -33.20 -1.44 -4.81
N ASN A 70 -33.45 -0.23 -5.30
CA ASN A 70 -32.53 0.44 -6.22
C ASN A 70 -31.16 0.70 -5.58
N ASP A 71 -31.11 1.14 -4.32
CA ASP A 71 -29.85 1.34 -3.61
C ASP A 71 -29.09 0.02 -3.36
N VAL A 72 -29.82 -1.03 -3.00
CA VAL A 72 -29.26 -2.39 -2.87
C VAL A 72 -28.68 -2.86 -4.19
N ASN A 73 -29.42 -2.71 -5.30
CA ASN A 73 -28.98 -3.14 -6.63
C ASN A 73 -27.75 -2.35 -7.10
N ASN A 74 -27.75 -1.02 -6.95
CA ASN A 74 -26.60 -0.19 -7.33
C ASN A 74 -25.32 -0.61 -6.58
N LYS A 75 -25.43 -0.85 -5.27
CA LYS A 75 -24.27 -1.29 -4.47
C LYS A 75 -23.87 -2.74 -4.79
N LEU A 76 -24.82 -3.63 -5.05
CA LEU A 76 -24.54 -5.00 -5.50
C LEU A 76 -23.85 -5.02 -6.86
N ASP A 77 -24.23 -4.15 -7.79
CA ASP A 77 -23.59 -4.00 -9.10
C ASP A 77 -22.15 -3.50 -8.96
N ALA A 78 -21.88 -2.57 -8.04
CA ALA A 78 -20.51 -2.14 -7.71
C ALA A 78 -19.66 -3.30 -7.16
N ILE A 79 -20.20 -4.06 -6.19
CA ILE A 79 -19.53 -5.26 -5.64
C ILE A 79 -19.24 -6.30 -6.74
N ASN A 80 -20.22 -6.57 -7.60
CA ASN A 80 -20.07 -7.52 -8.70
C ASN A 80 -19.00 -7.07 -9.70
N THR A 81 -18.95 -5.76 -10.02
CA THR A 81 -17.95 -5.20 -10.91
C THR A 81 -16.56 -5.27 -10.29
N MET A 82 -16.43 -4.97 -9.00
CA MET A 82 -15.17 -5.11 -8.26
C MET A 82 -14.67 -6.56 -8.25
N LEU A 83 -15.52 -7.53 -7.92
CA LEU A 83 -15.13 -8.95 -7.87
C LEU A 83 -14.78 -9.51 -9.25
N ARG A 84 -15.46 -9.06 -10.32
CA ARG A 84 -15.29 -9.62 -11.67
C ARG A 84 -14.26 -8.89 -12.52
N VAL A 85 -13.99 -7.61 -12.27
CA VAL A 85 -13.12 -6.77 -13.10
C VAL A 85 -11.92 -6.26 -12.32
N TYR A 86 -12.14 -5.58 -11.20
CA TYR A 86 -11.07 -4.94 -10.44
C TYR A 86 -10.12 -5.98 -9.80
N LEU A 87 -10.69 -6.90 -9.00
CA LEU A 87 -9.94 -7.86 -8.22
C LEU A 87 -9.04 -8.77 -9.08
N PRO A 88 -9.50 -9.35 -10.21
CA PRO A 88 -8.63 -10.16 -11.06
C PRO A 88 -7.48 -9.37 -11.68
N LYS A 89 -7.71 -8.09 -12.04
CA LYS A 89 -6.69 -7.24 -12.65
C LYS A 89 -5.63 -6.81 -11.64
N ILE A 90 -6.06 -6.42 -10.43
CA ILE A 90 -5.13 -6.06 -9.35
C ILE A 90 -4.34 -7.28 -8.89
N THR A 91 -4.97 -8.42 -8.65
CA THR A 91 -4.24 -9.63 -8.25
C THR A 91 -3.24 -10.07 -9.32
N SER A 92 -3.59 -10.01 -10.61
CA SER A 92 -2.64 -10.26 -11.70
C SER A 92 -1.49 -9.25 -11.72
N MET A 93 -1.78 -7.95 -11.55
CA MET A 93 -0.76 -6.91 -11.49
C MET A 93 0.20 -7.13 -10.31
N LEU A 94 -0.32 -7.38 -9.11
CA LEU A 94 0.48 -7.64 -7.91
C LEU A 94 1.32 -8.92 -8.06
N SER A 95 0.77 -9.97 -8.67
CA SER A 95 1.51 -11.20 -9.03
C SER A 95 2.72 -10.90 -9.90
N ASP A 96 2.55 -10.06 -10.93
CA ASP A 96 3.63 -9.73 -11.86
C ASP A 96 4.66 -8.76 -11.27
N VAL A 97 4.22 -7.82 -10.43
CA VAL A 97 5.10 -6.98 -9.61
C VAL A 97 5.95 -7.84 -8.68
N MET A 98 5.33 -8.78 -7.96
CA MET A 98 6.01 -9.68 -7.04
C MET A 98 7.07 -10.54 -7.74
N LYS A 99 6.73 -11.17 -8.88
CA LYS A 99 7.69 -12.00 -9.64
C LYS A 99 8.90 -11.20 -10.10
N GLN A 100 8.68 -9.98 -10.61
CA GLN A 100 9.78 -9.14 -11.07
C GLN A 100 10.60 -8.57 -9.91
N ASN A 101 9.95 -8.22 -8.79
CA ASN A 101 10.64 -7.78 -7.57
C ASN A 101 11.44 -8.89 -6.90
N TYR A 102 11.01 -10.14 -6.96
CA TYR A 102 11.73 -11.25 -6.34
C TYR A 102 13.17 -11.39 -6.87
N ALA A 103 13.35 -11.24 -8.19
CA ALA A 103 14.68 -11.26 -8.80
C ALA A 103 15.57 -10.11 -8.32
N LEU A 104 15.00 -8.91 -8.13
CA LEU A 104 15.70 -7.75 -7.58
C LEU A 104 16.04 -7.94 -6.10
N SER A 105 15.09 -8.44 -5.30
CA SER A 105 15.27 -8.72 -3.87
C SER A 105 16.43 -9.69 -3.62
N LEU A 106 16.55 -10.76 -4.43
CA LEU A 106 17.67 -11.71 -4.32
C LEU A 106 19.05 -11.05 -4.55
N GLN A 107 19.15 -10.15 -5.53
CA GLN A 107 20.40 -9.42 -5.82
C GLN A 107 20.74 -8.43 -4.69
N ILE A 108 19.74 -7.74 -4.14
CA ILE A 108 19.90 -6.79 -3.04
C ILE A 108 20.26 -7.51 -1.73
N GLU A 109 19.68 -8.68 -1.46
CA GLU A 109 19.94 -9.43 -0.21
C GLU A 109 21.41 -9.88 -0.11
N TYR A 110 21.99 -10.37 -1.22
CA TYR A 110 23.40 -10.72 -1.28
C TYR A 110 24.30 -9.53 -0.92
N LEU A 111 24.02 -8.37 -1.50
CA LEU A 111 24.81 -7.15 -1.29
C LEU A 111 24.57 -6.53 0.09
N SER A 112 23.36 -6.69 0.64
CA SER A 112 23.03 -6.24 2.00
C SER A 112 23.80 -7.04 3.06
N LYS A 113 24.00 -8.35 2.85
CA LYS A 113 24.84 -9.19 3.73
C LYS A 113 26.30 -8.73 3.70
N GLN A 114 26.85 -8.44 2.53
CA GLN A 114 28.19 -7.88 2.40
C GLN A 114 28.31 -6.51 3.10
N LEU A 115 27.27 -5.66 2.99
CA LEU A 115 27.27 -4.38 3.68
C LEU A 115 27.16 -4.52 5.21
N GLN A 116 26.41 -5.49 5.70
CA GLN A 116 26.33 -5.78 7.13
C GLN A 116 27.69 -6.25 7.67
N GLU A 117 28.41 -7.11 6.94
CA GLU A 117 29.77 -7.52 7.31
C GLU A 117 30.76 -6.34 7.40
N ILE A 118 30.59 -5.34 6.54
CA ILE A 118 31.36 -4.08 6.59
C ILE A 118 30.95 -3.29 7.85
N SER A 119 29.64 -3.17 8.11
CA SER A 119 29.09 -2.46 9.27
C SER A 119 29.55 -3.05 10.60
N ASP A 120 29.55 -4.37 10.74
CA ASP A 120 29.95 -5.05 11.98
C ASP A 120 31.44 -4.86 12.31
N LYS A 121 32.25 -4.57 11.28
CA LYS A 121 33.70 -4.32 11.41
C LYS A 121 34.04 -2.84 11.55
N LEU A 122 33.05 -1.94 11.55
CA LEU A 122 33.25 -0.51 11.73
C LEU A 122 33.17 -0.16 13.23
N ASP A 123 34.31 0.16 13.84
CA ASP A 123 34.34 0.79 15.16
C ASP A 123 33.84 2.25 15.06
N ILE A 124 32.59 2.48 15.47
CA ILE A 124 31.91 3.80 15.38
C ILE A 124 32.33 4.75 16.53
N ILE A 125 33.13 4.30 17.49
CA ILE A 125 33.34 5.02 18.76
C ILE A 125 34.10 6.36 18.60
N ASN A 126 34.81 6.59 17.48
CA ASN A 126 35.51 7.85 17.19
C ASN A 126 35.23 8.36 15.76
N VAL A 127 33.97 8.71 15.49
CA VAL A 127 33.55 9.29 14.21
C VAL A 127 33.37 10.81 14.30
N ASN A 128 33.80 11.49 13.24
CA ASN A 128 33.67 12.94 13.03
C ASN A 128 32.20 13.39 13.08
N VAL A 129 31.95 14.62 13.54
CA VAL A 129 30.66 15.34 13.44
C VAL A 129 29.97 15.17 12.09
N LEU A 130 30.70 15.19 10.97
CA LEU A 130 30.16 14.99 9.62
C LEU A 130 29.60 13.59 9.36
N ILE A 131 30.18 12.57 10.00
CA ILE A 131 29.70 11.19 9.91
C ILE A 131 28.42 11.07 10.74
N ASN A 132 28.44 11.60 11.97
CA ASN A 132 27.28 11.61 12.85
C ASN A 132 26.11 12.38 12.23
N SER A 133 26.34 13.54 11.62
CA SER A 133 25.28 14.32 10.96
C SER A 133 24.64 13.53 9.82
N THR A 134 25.45 12.89 8.97
CA THR A 134 24.96 12.03 7.89
C THR A 134 24.09 10.90 8.43
N LEU A 135 24.52 10.23 9.50
CA LEU A 135 23.77 9.14 10.13
C LEU A 135 22.43 9.65 10.71
N THR A 136 22.45 10.78 11.40
CA THR A 136 21.23 11.40 11.94
C THR A 136 20.25 11.81 10.84
N GLU A 137 20.74 12.32 9.72
CA GLU A 137 19.92 12.77 8.60
C GLU A 137 19.35 11.61 7.76
N ILE A 138 20.13 10.55 7.49
CA ILE A 138 19.69 9.44 6.62
C ILE A 138 18.84 8.38 7.34
N THR A 139 19.05 8.18 8.65
CA THR A 139 18.44 7.05 9.39
C THR A 139 16.91 7.04 9.36
N PRO A 140 16.21 8.17 9.62
CA PRO A 140 14.74 8.18 9.61
C PRO A 140 14.16 7.78 8.25
N ALA A 141 14.73 8.34 7.17
CA ALA A 141 14.31 8.04 5.82
C ALA A 141 14.62 6.58 5.42
N TYR A 142 15.82 6.10 5.75
CA TYR A 142 16.20 4.70 5.52
C TYR A 142 15.23 3.72 6.20
N GLN A 143 14.93 3.93 7.49
CA GLN A 143 14.02 3.07 8.25
C GLN A 143 12.61 3.07 7.66
N ARG A 144 12.07 4.25 7.32
CA ARG A 144 10.73 4.38 6.74
C ARG A 144 10.64 3.71 5.37
N ILE A 145 11.61 3.97 4.49
CA ILE A 145 11.66 3.40 3.15
C ILE A 145 11.79 1.87 3.21
N LYS A 146 12.70 1.36 4.05
CA LYS A 146 12.89 -0.07 4.25
C LYS A 146 11.61 -0.75 4.72
N TYR A 147 11.00 -0.23 5.79
CA TYR A 147 9.77 -0.77 6.34
C TYR A 147 8.62 -0.82 5.31
N VAL A 148 8.39 0.27 4.58
CA VAL A 148 7.31 0.33 3.58
C VAL A 148 7.55 -0.67 2.43
N ASN A 149 8.79 -0.80 1.97
CA ASN A 149 9.15 -1.77 0.93
C ASN A 149 8.97 -3.22 1.38
N GLU A 150 9.42 -3.56 2.59
CA GLU A 150 9.29 -4.90 3.17
C GLU A 150 7.81 -5.23 3.42
N LYS A 151 7.05 -4.30 4.00
CA LYS A 151 5.63 -4.52 4.29
C LYS A 151 4.79 -4.67 3.02
N PHE A 152 5.09 -3.89 1.98
CA PHE A 152 4.43 -4.05 0.69
C PHE A 152 4.72 -5.41 0.05
N GLU A 153 5.97 -5.88 0.10
CA GLU A 153 6.33 -7.21 -0.42
C GLU A 153 5.64 -8.34 0.36
N GLU A 154 5.58 -8.24 1.69
CA GLU A 154 4.86 -9.20 2.55
C GLU A 154 3.38 -9.29 2.18
N LEU A 155 2.69 -8.15 2.08
CA LEU A 155 1.25 -8.10 1.79
C LEU A 155 0.95 -8.59 0.37
N THR A 156 1.75 -8.18 -0.63
CA THR A 156 1.57 -8.64 -2.01
C THR A 156 1.83 -10.14 -2.17
N PHE A 157 2.79 -10.69 -1.43
CA PHE A 157 3.02 -12.14 -1.40
C PHE A 157 1.88 -12.91 -0.72
N ALA A 158 1.33 -12.39 0.38
CA ALA A 158 0.17 -12.96 1.05
C ALA A 158 -1.03 -13.04 0.11
N THR A 159 -1.38 -11.93 -0.55
CA THR A 159 -2.49 -11.86 -1.52
C THR A 159 -2.34 -12.86 -2.66
N GLU A 160 -1.13 -13.04 -3.19
CA GLU A 160 -0.86 -14.01 -4.26
C GLU A 160 -1.01 -15.46 -3.77
N THR A 161 -0.52 -15.76 -2.58
CA THR A 161 -0.59 -17.10 -1.99
C THR A 161 -2.03 -17.48 -1.70
N SER A 162 -2.78 -16.57 -1.10
CA SER A 162 -4.21 -16.73 -0.81
C SER A 162 -5.05 -16.87 -2.08
N SER A 163 -4.68 -16.16 -3.16
CA SER A 163 -5.33 -16.28 -4.48
C SER A 163 -5.08 -17.64 -5.17
N LYS A 164 -3.91 -18.27 -4.96
CA LYS A 164 -3.55 -19.56 -5.59
C LYS A 164 -4.03 -20.79 -4.83
N VAL A 165 -4.06 -20.72 -3.49
CA VAL A 165 -4.31 -21.89 -2.63
C VAL A 165 -5.80 -22.25 -2.56
N LYS A 166 -6.72 -21.33 -2.89
CA LYS A 166 -8.14 -21.49 -2.60
C LYS A 166 -9.02 -21.30 -3.84
N LYS A 167 -9.12 -22.36 -4.67
CA LYS A 167 -10.30 -22.53 -5.55
C LYS A 167 -11.59 -22.87 -4.77
N ASP A 168 -11.46 -23.29 -3.49
CA ASP A 168 -12.57 -23.75 -2.62
C ASP A 168 -12.57 -23.12 -1.21
N GLY A 169 -11.76 -22.09 -0.95
CA GLY A 169 -11.68 -21.45 0.39
C GLY A 169 -12.48 -20.16 0.51
N SER A 170 -12.86 -19.80 1.75
CA SER A 170 -13.62 -18.58 2.06
C SER A 170 -12.95 -17.31 1.49
N PRO A 171 -13.67 -16.46 0.74
CA PRO A 171 -13.17 -15.18 0.21
C PRO A 171 -12.72 -14.16 1.29
N ALA A 172 -13.02 -14.42 2.57
CA ALA A 172 -12.77 -13.47 3.65
C ALA A 172 -11.28 -13.14 3.85
N ASP A 173 -10.39 -14.14 3.85
CA ASP A 173 -8.96 -13.93 4.10
C ASP A 173 -8.30 -13.05 3.02
N ILE A 174 -8.71 -13.21 1.76
CA ILE A 174 -8.23 -12.38 0.64
C ILE A 174 -8.69 -10.93 0.80
N LEU A 175 -9.91 -10.72 1.29
CA LEU A 175 -10.45 -9.39 1.54
C LEU A 175 -9.73 -8.69 2.70
N ASP A 176 -9.38 -9.42 3.76
CA ASP A 176 -8.62 -8.89 4.89
C ASP A 176 -7.21 -8.44 4.44
N GLU A 177 -6.49 -9.29 3.68
CA GLU A 177 -5.17 -8.94 3.13
C GLU A 177 -5.22 -7.74 2.18
N LEU A 178 -6.26 -7.65 1.34
CA LEU A 178 -6.48 -6.49 0.46
C LEU A 178 -6.84 -5.23 1.24
N THR A 179 -7.51 -5.37 2.39
CA THR A 179 -7.82 -4.25 3.29
C THR A 179 -6.54 -3.69 3.89
N GLU A 180 -5.66 -4.56 4.42
CA GLU A 180 -4.35 -4.14 4.93
C GLU A 180 -3.50 -3.47 3.84
N LEU A 181 -3.52 -4.00 2.62
CA LEU A 181 -2.81 -3.41 1.49
C LEU A 181 -3.37 -2.03 1.12
N THR A 182 -4.69 -1.86 1.18
CA THR A 182 -5.37 -0.58 0.94
C THR A 182 -5.05 0.45 2.03
N GLU A 183 -5.00 0.02 3.30
CA GLU A 183 -4.62 0.88 4.42
C GLU A 183 -3.16 1.34 4.30
N LEU A 184 -2.25 0.44 3.93
CA LEU A 184 -0.86 0.78 3.64
C LEU A 184 -0.80 1.78 2.47
N ALA A 185 -1.55 1.55 1.40
CA ALA A 185 -1.59 2.43 0.24
C ALA A 185 -2.06 3.84 0.61
N LYS A 186 -3.12 3.95 1.41
CA LYS A 186 -3.60 5.24 1.96
C LYS A 186 -2.54 5.91 2.83
N SER A 187 -1.85 5.16 3.69
CA SER A 187 -0.78 5.71 4.55
C SER A 187 0.40 6.26 3.74
N VAL A 188 0.79 5.56 2.68
CA VAL A 188 1.94 5.93 1.82
C VAL A 188 1.62 7.11 0.91
N THR A 189 0.38 7.21 0.42
CA THR A 189 -0.07 8.27 -0.51
C THR A 189 -0.66 9.49 0.19
N LYS A 190 -0.75 9.47 1.53
CA LYS A 190 -1.27 10.59 2.30
C LYS A 190 -0.43 11.84 2.10
N ASN A 191 -1.08 12.94 1.73
CA ASN A 191 -0.43 14.23 1.50
C ASN A 191 -0.22 14.99 2.83
N ASP A 192 0.74 14.50 3.62
CA ASP A 192 1.23 15.12 4.85
C ASP A 192 2.67 15.62 4.66
N VAL A 193 3.11 16.58 5.48
CA VAL A 193 4.48 17.11 5.47
C VAL A 193 5.52 16.01 5.69
N ASP A 194 5.20 15.04 6.55
CA ASP A 194 6.03 13.85 6.83
C ASP A 194 5.59 12.64 5.97
N GLY A 195 5.09 12.91 4.76
CA GLY A 195 4.65 11.89 3.82
C GLY A 195 5.80 11.01 3.30
N PHE A 196 5.46 9.90 2.66
CA PHE A 196 6.48 8.98 2.13
C PHE A 196 7.39 9.64 1.08
N GLU A 197 6.83 10.53 0.25
CA GLU A 197 7.57 11.30 -0.75
C GLU A 197 8.62 12.23 -0.09
N PHE A 198 8.31 12.84 1.05
CA PHE A 198 9.26 13.65 1.80
C PHE A 198 10.48 12.83 2.24
N TYR A 199 10.27 11.63 2.77
CA TYR A 199 11.36 10.73 3.15
C TYR A 199 12.16 10.24 1.95
N LEU A 200 11.52 10.00 0.80
CA LEU A 200 12.21 9.64 -0.44
C LEU A 200 13.13 10.75 -0.94
N ASN A 201 12.65 12.00 -0.92
CA ASN A 201 13.42 13.16 -1.33
C ASN A 201 14.57 13.43 -0.35
N THR A 202 14.29 13.42 0.95
CA THR A 202 15.32 13.59 1.99
C THR A 202 16.40 12.52 1.91
N PHE A 203 16.03 11.26 1.65
CA PHE A 203 16.99 10.18 1.43
C PHE A 203 17.92 10.49 0.25
N HIS A 204 17.36 10.95 -0.87
CA HIS A 204 18.14 11.34 -2.03
C HIS A 204 19.06 12.54 -1.76
N ASP A 205 18.55 13.57 -1.09
CA ASP A 205 19.31 14.77 -0.73
C ASP A 205 20.54 14.42 0.11
N VAL A 206 20.38 13.57 1.13
CA VAL A 206 21.51 13.10 1.96
C VAL A 206 22.46 12.21 1.15
N MET A 207 21.94 11.41 0.20
CA MET A 207 22.75 10.59 -0.69
C MET A 207 23.68 11.42 -1.59
N VAL A 208 23.21 12.55 -2.11
CA VAL A 208 23.99 13.44 -2.99
C VAL A 208 24.73 14.53 -2.23
N GLY A 209 24.44 14.73 -0.94
CA GLY A 209 25.04 15.76 -0.09
C GLY A 209 24.37 17.13 -0.22
N ASN A 210 23.13 17.18 -0.66
CA ASN A 210 22.26 18.36 -0.62
C ASN A 210 21.66 18.56 0.78
N ASN A 211 22.54 18.63 1.79
CA ASN A 211 22.18 18.80 3.19
C ASN A 211 22.95 19.96 3.82
N LEU A 212 22.67 20.25 5.09
CA LEU A 212 23.24 21.39 5.80
C LEU A 212 24.77 21.46 5.74
N PHE A 213 25.44 20.31 5.71
CA PHE A 213 26.90 20.20 5.76
C PHE A 213 27.55 19.95 4.40
N GLY A 214 26.78 19.89 3.30
CA GLY A 214 27.31 19.55 1.98
C GLY A 214 27.94 18.15 1.92
N ARG A 215 27.48 17.25 2.81
CA ARG A 215 28.14 15.98 3.10
C ARG A 215 27.29 14.82 2.60
N SER A 216 27.73 14.16 1.52
CA SER A 216 27.02 13.01 0.99
C SER A 216 27.21 11.74 1.82
N ALA A 217 26.17 10.91 1.87
CA ALA A 217 26.25 9.58 2.48
C ALA A 217 27.32 8.70 1.83
N LEU A 218 27.50 8.83 0.51
CA LEU A 218 28.56 8.13 -0.22
C LEU A 218 29.96 8.54 0.25
N LYS A 219 30.17 9.84 0.50
CA LYS A 219 31.47 10.32 1.02
C LYS A 219 31.71 9.78 2.42
N THR A 220 30.70 9.82 3.28
CA THR A 220 30.76 9.24 4.63
C THR A 220 31.06 7.74 4.61
N ALA A 221 30.37 6.97 3.78
CA ALA A 221 30.63 5.54 3.62
C ALA A 221 32.04 5.27 3.09
N SER A 222 32.52 6.04 2.11
CA SER A 222 33.87 5.90 1.59
C SER A 222 34.93 6.09 2.67
N GLU A 223 34.81 7.12 3.51
CA GLU A 223 35.78 7.39 4.58
C GLU A 223 35.75 6.31 5.67
N LEU A 224 34.58 5.73 5.94
CA LEU A 224 34.45 4.62 6.87
C LEU A 224 35.12 3.35 6.31
N ILE A 225 34.90 3.04 5.04
CA ILE A 225 35.44 1.85 4.36
C ILE A 225 36.96 1.93 4.19
N THR A 226 37.52 3.11 3.92
CA THR A 226 38.97 3.31 3.71
C THR A 226 39.79 3.32 5.00
N LYS A 227 39.17 3.26 6.18
CA LYS A 227 39.92 3.20 7.44
C LYS A 227 40.71 1.90 7.52
N GLU A 228 41.99 1.98 7.86
CA GLU A 228 42.93 0.83 7.90
C GLU A 228 42.48 -0.35 8.78
N ASN A 229 41.56 -0.11 9.71
CA ASN A 229 41.03 -1.12 10.63
C ASN A 229 39.95 -2.01 9.98
N VAL A 230 39.41 -1.64 8.82
CA VAL A 230 38.36 -2.39 8.12
C VAL A 230 38.99 -3.39 7.16
N LYS A 231 39.04 -4.67 7.57
CA LYS A 231 39.49 -5.79 6.72
C LYS A 231 38.30 -6.58 6.19
N THR A 232 37.90 -6.26 4.96
CA THR A 232 36.81 -6.91 4.22
C THR A 232 37.33 -7.48 2.90
N SER A 233 36.66 -8.49 2.37
CA SER A 233 36.95 -8.98 1.02
C SER A 233 36.60 -7.91 -0.02
N GLY A 234 37.36 -7.84 -1.11
CA GLY A 234 37.16 -6.83 -2.17
C GLY A 234 38.00 -5.57 -2.00
N SER A 235 37.96 -4.71 -3.03
CA SER A 235 38.64 -3.40 -3.01
C SER A 235 37.75 -2.33 -2.39
N GLU A 236 38.35 -1.22 -1.95
CA GLU A 236 37.62 -0.03 -1.49
C GLU A 236 36.58 0.43 -2.51
N VAL A 237 36.95 0.45 -3.79
CA VAL A 237 36.06 0.80 -4.91
C VAL A 237 34.86 -0.15 -4.97
N GLY A 238 35.09 -1.46 -4.86
CA GLY A 238 34.02 -2.46 -4.87
C GLY A 238 33.07 -2.29 -3.68
N ASN A 239 33.60 -2.04 -2.49
CA ASN A 239 32.81 -1.89 -1.28
C ASN A 239 31.95 -0.61 -1.28
N VAL A 240 32.51 0.51 -1.75
CA VAL A 240 31.75 1.77 -1.92
C VAL A 240 30.70 1.64 -3.03
N TYR A 241 31.02 0.93 -4.12
CA TYR A 241 30.06 0.65 -5.18
C TYR A 241 28.91 -0.25 -4.71
N ASN A 242 29.20 -1.26 -3.89
CA ASN A 242 28.18 -2.10 -3.26
C ASN A 242 27.25 -1.27 -2.36
N PHE A 243 27.80 -0.34 -1.58
CA PHE A 243 27.00 0.59 -0.78
C PHE A 243 26.08 1.46 -1.65
N LEU A 244 26.61 2.03 -2.74
CA LEU A 244 25.81 2.79 -3.70
C LEU A 244 24.69 1.93 -4.31
N PHE A 245 24.98 0.70 -4.69
CA PHE A 245 24.00 -0.21 -5.28
C PHE A 245 22.85 -0.50 -4.32
N VAL A 246 23.15 -0.83 -3.05
CA VAL A 246 22.10 -1.14 -2.05
C VAL A 246 21.17 0.05 -1.84
N LEU A 247 21.71 1.26 -1.71
CA LEU A 247 20.90 2.46 -1.44
C LEU A 247 20.09 2.91 -2.66
N THR A 248 20.66 2.81 -3.87
CA THR A 248 19.92 3.11 -5.10
C THR A 248 18.84 2.09 -5.37
N ALA A 249 19.08 0.81 -5.10
CA ALA A 249 18.08 -0.24 -5.23
C ALA A 249 16.95 -0.08 -4.20
N LEU A 250 17.26 0.32 -2.97
CA LEU A 250 16.27 0.65 -1.95
C LEU A 250 15.34 1.79 -2.41
N GLN A 251 15.92 2.87 -2.93
CA GLN A 251 15.16 4.02 -3.45
C GLN A 251 14.35 3.64 -4.72
N ALA A 252 14.91 2.83 -5.62
CA ALA A 252 14.19 2.36 -6.80
C ALA A 252 12.97 1.50 -6.44
N LYS A 253 13.12 0.57 -5.48
CA LYS A 253 12.01 -0.22 -4.96
C LYS A 253 10.96 0.66 -4.27
N ALA A 254 11.40 1.69 -3.57
CA ALA A 254 10.50 2.65 -2.93
C ALA A 254 9.65 3.44 -3.92
N PHE A 255 10.23 3.92 -5.02
CA PHE A 255 9.45 4.52 -6.10
C PHE A 255 8.49 3.53 -6.74
N LEU A 256 8.89 2.27 -6.89
CA LEU A 256 7.99 1.24 -7.42
C LEU A 256 6.80 1.01 -6.47
N THR A 257 7.07 0.88 -5.17
CA THR A 257 6.04 0.75 -4.13
C THR A 257 5.11 1.95 -4.16
N PHE A 258 5.64 3.18 -4.15
CA PHE A 258 4.87 4.42 -4.19
C PHE A 258 3.97 4.51 -5.43
N ASN A 259 4.48 4.18 -6.61
CA ASN A 259 3.69 4.23 -7.85
C ASN A 259 2.61 3.13 -7.94
N ASN A 260 2.74 2.02 -7.20
CA ASN A 260 1.69 1.00 -7.11
C ASN A 260 0.48 1.48 -6.29
N MET A 261 0.73 2.26 -5.23
CA MET A 261 -0.31 2.58 -4.25
C MET A 261 -1.54 3.31 -4.83
N PRO A 262 -1.40 4.31 -5.73
CA PRO A 262 -2.54 4.96 -6.38
C PRO A 262 -3.37 4.06 -7.31
N LYS A 263 -2.87 2.87 -7.67
CA LYS A 263 -3.66 1.88 -8.42
C LYS A 263 -4.37 0.86 -7.54
N ILE A 264 -4.01 0.80 -6.27
CA ILE A 264 -4.65 -0.07 -5.27
C ILE A 264 -5.82 0.63 -4.59
N ILE A 265 -5.74 1.97 -4.45
CA ILE A 265 -6.84 2.83 -3.98
C ILE A 265 -7.68 3.32 -5.15
#